data_AF-A0A0L0CAQ4-F1
#
_entry.id   AF-A0A0L0CAQ4-F1
#
_cell.length_a   1.000
_cell.length_b   1.000
_cell.length_c   1.000
_cell.angle_alpha   90.00
_cell.angle_beta   90.00
_cell.angle_gamma   90.00
#
_symmetry.space_group_name_H-M   'P 1'
#
loop_
_entity.id
_entity.type
_entity.pdbx_description
1 polymer ?
#
loop_
_entity_poly.entity_id
_entity_poly.type
_entity_poly.pdbx_seq_one_letter_code
_entity_poly.pdbx_strand_id
1 'polypeptide(L)'
;MALIMKYIDSINRYMDSHGDPRTKDWPMMSSPFPTLAVCLTYVYIVKVLGPRLMENRKPFRLQNTLILYNAVQVIFSAWIFYECLMGGWWGHYSFTCQPVEYNDHPRTKRIGISGWLTGHYSFRCQPVEYNNNPRVTRMVHACWWYYFSKFTEFMDTIFFVLRKKESQITTLHVIHHGCMPMSVWFGVKFTPGGHSTFFGLLNTFVHIIMYTYYMFSAMGPQYQKYLWWKKYLTTLQMVQFIAIMVHAFQLLFIDCNYPKAFVWWIGMHAVMFFFLFNEFYKQAYKGRKSRPEKDYKLITNGHANGDLSADGSNSNSSKHMNGHAVNGKINGLTNGSTATGGITTSANGLMNGSAYKNGAVLANGVANGHSDLTQRKVK
;
A
#
# COMPACT_ATOMS: atom_id res chain seq x y z
N MET A 1 22.03 -16.56 30.81
CA MET A 1 21.88 -17.66 29.83
C MET A 1 20.94 -18.77 30.31
N ALA A 2 21.16 -19.41 31.47
CA ALA A 2 20.33 -20.53 31.94
C ALA A 2 18.82 -20.22 32.11
N LEU A 3 18.44 -19.04 32.61
CA LEU A 3 17.04 -18.63 32.73
C LEU A 3 16.37 -18.40 31.37
N ILE A 4 17.11 -17.80 30.42
CA ILE A 4 16.62 -17.55 29.06
C ILE A 4 16.40 -18.86 28.33
N MET A 5 17.34 -19.80 28.43
CA MET A 5 17.20 -21.13 27.83
C MET A 5 16.02 -21.89 28.45
N LYS A 6 15.85 -21.87 29.78
CA LYS A 6 14.68 -22.47 30.45
C LYS A 6 13.35 -21.87 29.96
N TYR A 7 13.30 -20.56 29.73
CA TYR A 7 12.12 -19.88 29.22
C TYR A 7 11.83 -20.25 27.76
N ILE A 8 12.86 -20.26 26.90
CA ILE A 8 12.77 -20.71 25.51
C ILE A 8 12.28 -22.15 25.45
N ASP A 9 12.84 -23.04 26.27
CA ASP A 9 12.43 -24.44 26.33
C ASP A 9 10.98 -24.58 26.80
N SER A 10 10.55 -23.74 27.75
CA SER A 10 9.16 -23.72 28.20
C SER A 10 8.19 -23.32 27.08
N ILE A 11 8.56 -22.30 26.29
CA ILE A 11 7.78 -21.88 25.13
C ILE A 11 7.78 -22.99 24.08
N ASN A 12 8.93 -23.57 23.75
CA ASN A 12 9.02 -24.64 22.77
C ASN A 12 8.15 -25.84 23.16
N ARG A 13 8.18 -26.25 24.44
CA ARG A 13 7.31 -27.31 24.97
C ARG A 13 5.82 -26.96 24.83
N TYR A 14 5.43 -25.72 25.15
CA TYR A 14 4.05 -25.27 24.99
C TYR A 14 3.61 -25.28 23.52
N MET A 15 4.49 -24.82 22.62
CA MET A 15 4.25 -24.79 21.19
C MET A 15 4.16 -26.19 20.59
N ASP A 16 4.93 -27.14 21.10
CA ASP A 16 4.89 -28.54 20.67
C ASP A 16 3.65 -29.28 21.21
N SER A 17 3.16 -28.91 22.38
CA SER A 17 1.98 -29.57 22.98
C SER A 17 0.65 -29.07 22.42
N HIS A 18 0.58 -27.82 21.96
CA HIS A 18 -0.65 -27.21 21.45
C HIS A 18 -0.63 -26.89 19.96
N GLY A 19 0.54 -26.91 19.33
CA GLY A 19 0.71 -26.67 17.90
C GLY A 19 0.46 -27.93 17.06
N ASP A 20 0.34 -27.73 15.76
CA ASP A 20 0.18 -28.82 14.80
C ASP A 20 1.49 -29.62 14.68
N PRO A 21 1.48 -30.93 15.01
CA PRO A 21 2.68 -31.76 14.97
C PRO A 21 3.29 -31.87 13.57
N ARG A 22 2.50 -31.69 12.50
CA ARG A 22 2.95 -31.79 11.10
C ARG A 22 3.93 -30.69 10.70
N THR A 23 3.89 -29.55 11.40
CA THR A 23 4.74 -28.39 11.11
C THR A 23 5.96 -28.31 12.02
N LYS A 24 6.09 -29.21 13.01
CA LYS A 24 7.08 -29.12 14.09
C LYS A 24 8.52 -29.00 13.57
N ASP A 25 8.89 -29.85 12.62
CA ASP A 25 10.26 -29.96 12.12
C ASP A 25 10.53 -29.03 10.93
N TRP A 26 9.57 -28.17 10.57
CA TRP A 26 9.72 -27.27 9.44
C TRP A 26 10.56 -26.05 9.80
N PRO A 27 11.28 -25.47 8.82
CA PRO A 27 12.10 -24.30 9.06
C PRO A 27 11.29 -23.16 9.69
N MET A 28 11.85 -22.56 10.73
CA MET A 28 11.26 -21.46 11.51
C MET A 28 9.96 -21.77 12.27
N MET A 29 9.53 -23.03 12.36
CA MET A 29 8.30 -23.44 13.09
C MET A 29 8.54 -23.96 14.52
N SER A 30 9.80 -24.06 14.96
CA SER A 30 10.14 -24.50 16.31
C SER A 30 9.74 -23.47 17.37
N SER A 31 9.94 -22.17 17.10
CA SER A 31 9.59 -21.09 18.02
C SER A 31 9.28 -19.79 17.27
N PRO A 32 8.58 -18.83 17.90
CA PRO A 32 8.27 -17.54 17.27
C PRO A 32 9.47 -16.60 17.21
N PHE A 33 10.51 -16.85 18.02
CA PHE A 33 11.63 -15.93 18.20
C PHE A 33 12.49 -15.73 16.94
N PRO A 34 12.81 -16.76 16.13
CA PRO A 34 13.46 -16.57 14.84
C PRO A 34 12.67 -15.62 13.92
N THR A 35 11.36 -15.82 13.79
CA THR A 35 10.50 -14.93 13.00
C THR A 35 10.56 -13.50 13.52
N LEU A 36 10.40 -13.33 14.83
CA LEU A 36 10.45 -12.02 15.48
C LEU A 36 11.80 -11.33 15.26
N ALA A 37 12.91 -12.06 15.38
CA ALA A 37 14.25 -11.53 15.16
C ALA A 37 14.43 -11.05 13.71
N VAL A 38 13.94 -11.82 12.73
CA VAL A 38 13.99 -11.41 11.31
C VAL A 38 13.13 -10.17 11.08
N CYS A 39 11.90 -10.10 11.62
CA CYS A 39 11.02 -8.94 11.52
C CYS A 39 11.64 -7.67 12.15
N LEU A 40 12.25 -7.77 13.33
CA LEU A 40 12.91 -6.64 13.99
C LEU A 40 14.15 -6.19 13.22
N THR A 41 14.95 -7.15 12.74
CA THR A 41 16.12 -6.88 11.90
C THR A 41 15.72 -6.18 10.61
N TYR A 42 14.63 -6.63 9.98
CA TYR A 42 14.05 -6.00 8.80
C TYR A 42 13.69 -4.53 9.05
N VAL A 43 12.94 -4.24 10.13
CA VAL A 43 12.57 -2.86 10.48
C VAL A 43 13.80 -2.00 10.72
N TYR A 44 14.80 -2.52 11.43
CA TYR A 44 16.07 -1.84 11.65
C TYR A 44 16.81 -1.55 10.34
N ILE A 45 16.90 -2.53 9.44
CA ILE A 45 17.54 -2.37 8.13
C ILE A 45 16.85 -1.29 7.32
N VAL A 46 15.52 -1.32 7.22
CA VAL A 46 14.77 -0.40 6.35
C VAL A 46 14.69 1.02 6.91
N LYS A 47 14.56 1.18 8.24
CA LYS A 47 14.38 2.51 8.85
C LYS A 47 15.66 3.18 9.32
N VAL A 48 16.70 2.42 9.62
CA VAL A 48 17.92 2.96 10.24
C VAL A 48 19.14 2.70 9.37
N LEU A 49 19.52 1.44 9.19
CA LEU A 49 20.79 1.10 8.55
C LEU A 49 20.81 1.47 7.06
N GLY A 50 19.76 1.09 6.33
CA GLY A 50 19.63 1.30 4.90
C GLY A 50 19.70 2.78 4.49
N PRO A 51 18.86 3.67 5.05
CA PRO A 51 18.94 5.10 4.78
C PRO A 51 20.30 5.71 5.14
N ARG A 52 20.92 5.31 6.26
CA ARG A 52 22.27 5.76 6.66
C ARG A 52 23.34 5.33 5.66
N LEU A 53 23.31 4.08 5.19
CA LEU A 53 24.26 3.58 4.19
C LEU A 53 24.09 4.26 2.83
N MET A 54 22.86 4.68 2.50
CA MET A 54 22.52 5.30 1.22
C MET A 54 22.60 6.83 1.22
N GLU A 55 22.78 7.48 2.37
CA GLU A 55 22.83 8.94 2.53
C GLU A 55 23.82 9.57 1.55
N ASN A 56 25.06 9.07 1.56
CA ASN A 56 26.17 9.56 0.74
C ASN A 56 26.39 8.77 -0.56
N ARG A 57 25.46 7.87 -0.93
CA ARG A 57 25.55 7.06 -2.15
C ARG A 57 24.51 7.48 -3.20
N LYS A 58 24.85 7.27 -4.48
CA LYS A 58 23.91 7.43 -5.60
C LYS A 58 22.92 6.25 -5.60
N PRO A 59 21.67 6.45 -6.05
CA PRO A 59 20.67 5.38 -6.13
C PRO A 59 21.12 4.29 -7.11
N PHE A 60 20.97 3.02 -6.72
CA PHE A 60 21.35 1.89 -7.56
C PHE A 60 20.42 1.72 -8.77
N ARG A 61 21.01 1.37 -9.92
CA ARG A 61 20.26 1.03 -11.15
C ARG A 61 19.94 -0.47 -11.16
N LEU A 62 18.82 -0.84 -10.54
CA LEU A 62 18.41 -2.24 -10.33
C LEU A 62 17.26 -2.67 -11.27
N GLN A 63 17.11 -2.06 -12.44
CA GLN A 63 15.92 -2.24 -13.28
C GLN A 63 15.66 -3.72 -13.63
N ASN A 64 16.65 -4.41 -14.18
CA ASN A 64 16.53 -5.82 -14.56
C ASN A 64 16.31 -6.71 -13.34
N THR A 65 16.96 -6.39 -12.23
CA THR A 65 16.77 -7.10 -10.95
C THR A 65 15.32 -6.96 -10.45
N LEU A 66 14.73 -5.76 -10.53
CA LEU A 66 13.33 -5.56 -10.14
C LEU A 66 12.38 -6.29 -11.08
N ILE A 67 12.64 -6.30 -12.40
CA ILE A 67 11.79 -7.02 -13.35
C ILE A 67 11.82 -8.52 -13.03
N LEU A 68 13.01 -9.10 -12.87
CA LEU A 68 13.18 -10.51 -12.52
C LEU A 68 12.53 -10.85 -11.18
N TYR A 69 12.78 -10.03 -10.16
CA TYR A 69 12.21 -10.21 -8.83
C TYR A 69 10.67 -10.19 -8.86
N ASN A 70 10.07 -9.18 -9.50
CA ASN A 70 8.61 -9.11 -9.60
C ASN A 70 8.04 -10.28 -10.42
N ALA A 71 8.73 -10.73 -11.48
CA ALA A 71 8.33 -11.91 -12.24
C ALA A 71 8.36 -13.19 -11.39
N VAL A 72 9.42 -13.38 -10.59
CA VAL A 72 9.51 -14.49 -9.63
C VAL A 72 8.40 -14.40 -8.59
N GLN A 73 8.10 -13.21 -8.06
CA GLN A 73 7.01 -13.02 -7.11
C GLN A 73 5.64 -13.35 -7.71
N VAL A 74 5.40 -13.00 -8.98
CA VAL A 74 4.16 -13.38 -9.69
C VAL A 74 4.05 -14.90 -9.82
N ILE A 75 5.11 -15.57 -10.29
CA ILE A 75 5.13 -17.04 -10.45
C ILE A 75 4.92 -17.72 -9.09
N PHE A 76 5.61 -17.25 -8.05
CA PHE A 76 5.52 -17.82 -6.73
C PHE A 76 4.14 -17.61 -6.09
N SER A 77 3.55 -16.41 -6.22
CA SER A 77 2.19 -16.12 -5.76
C SER A 77 1.14 -16.93 -6.54
N ALA A 78 1.32 -17.10 -7.85
CA ALA A 78 0.46 -17.92 -8.68
C ALA A 78 0.54 -19.41 -8.32
N TRP A 79 1.73 -19.90 -7.99
CA TRP A 79 1.91 -21.26 -7.51
C TRP A 79 1.26 -21.48 -6.15
N ILE A 80 1.43 -20.58 -5.17
CA ILE A 80 0.74 -20.71 -3.87
C ILE A 80 -0.78 -20.59 -4.06
N PHE A 81 -1.25 -19.68 -4.90
CA PHE A 81 -2.66 -19.54 -5.23
C PHE A 81 -3.21 -20.86 -5.82
N TYR A 82 -2.46 -21.47 -6.75
CA TYR A 82 -2.76 -22.80 -7.26
C TYR A 82 -2.76 -23.85 -6.14
N GLU A 83 -1.75 -23.93 -5.28
CA GLU A 83 -1.74 -24.90 -4.17
C GLU A 83 -2.93 -24.74 -3.21
N CYS A 84 -3.31 -23.50 -2.88
CA CYS A 84 -4.51 -23.20 -2.07
C CYS A 84 -5.81 -23.62 -2.78
N LEU A 85 -5.88 -23.47 -4.10
CA LEU A 85 -6.99 -23.98 -4.91
C LEU A 85 -6.92 -25.50 -5.08
N MET A 86 -5.75 -26.13 -5.09
CA MET A 86 -5.60 -27.53 -5.47
C MET A 86 -5.41 -28.44 -4.25
N GLY A 87 -5.51 -27.89 -3.04
CA GLY A 87 -5.73 -28.62 -1.80
C GLY A 87 -6.97 -29.53 -1.84
N GLY A 88 -7.86 -29.36 -2.83
CA GLY A 88 -8.77 -30.40 -3.31
C GLY A 88 -8.20 -31.10 -4.55
N TRP A 89 -8.03 -32.44 -4.49
CA TRP A 89 -7.38 -33.33 -5.48
C TRP A 89 -7.22 -32.82 -6.92
N TRP A 90 -6.01 -32.97 -7.46
CA TRP A 90 -5.81 -33.23 -8.89
C TRP A 90 -4.92 -34.44 -9.08
N GLY A 91 -5.46 -35.40 -9.83
CA GLY A 91 -4.79 -36.61 -10.26
C GLY A 91 -5.56 -37.36 -11.35
N HIS A 92 -6.84 -37.01 -11.61
CA HIS A 92 -7.66 -37.72 -12.62
C HIS A 92 -8.53 -36.78 -13.47
N TYR A 93 -8.08 -35.57 -13.83
CA TYR A 93 -8.83 -34.74 -14.78
C TYR A 93 -8.32 -35.01 -16.20
N SER A 94 -9.08 -35.79 -16.97
CA SER A 94 -8.92 -35.87 -18.42
C SER A 94 -9.66 -34.69 -19.04
N PHE A 95 -9.00 -33.94 -19.93
CA PHE A 95 -9.62 -32.80 -20.63
C PHE A 95 -10.55 -33.23 -21.79
N THR A 96 -10.73 -34.54 -21.96
CA THR A 96 -11.62 -35.16 -22.94
C THR A 96 -12.84 -35.76 -22.23
N CYS A 97 -14.03 -35.50 -22.78
CA CYS A 97 -15.35 -35.84 -22.27
C CYS A 97 -15.40 -37.14 -21.44
N GLN A 98 -15.98 -37.07 -20.25
CA GLN A 98 -16.33 -38.21 -19.43
C GLN A 98 -17.86 -38.28 -19.31
N PRO A 99 -18.50 -39.44 -19.54
CA PRO A 99 -19.96 -39.53 -19.49
C PRO A 99 -20.50 -39.27 -18.07
N VAL A 100 -21.65 -38.62 -18.01
CA VAL A 100 -22.35 -38.27 -16.76
C VAL A 100 -23.13 -39.49 -16.27
N GLU A 101 -22.67 -40.15 -15.21
CA GLU A 101 -23.44 -41.18 -14.52
C GLU A 101 -24.39 -40.53 -13.49
N TYR A 102 -25.70 -40.77 -13.66
CA TYR A 102 -26.80 -40.31 -12.80
C TYR A 102 -27.03 -41.27 -11.61
N ASN A 103 -26.00 -41.51 -10.79
CA ASN A 103 -26.20 -42.20 -9.52
C ASN A 103 -26.00 -41.22 -8.35
N ASP A 104 -27.02 -41.14 -7.49
CA ASP A 104 -27.07 -40.38 -6.23
C ASP A 104 -26.10 -40.97 -5.20
N HIS A 105 -24.81 -40.82 -5.47
CA HIS A 105 -23.73 -41.02 -4.51
C HIS A 105 -23.05 -39.66 -4.26
N PRO A 106 -22.54 -39.40 -3.04
CA PRO A 106 -21.95 -38.10 -2.67
C PRO A 106 -20.61 -37.79 -3.37
N ARG A 107 -20.30 -38.46 -4.48
CA ARG A 107 -19.12 -38.23 -5.35
C ARG A 107 -19.47 -37.57 -6.69
N THR A 108 -20.73 -37.22 -6.94
CA THR A 108 -21.18 -36.71 -8.25
C THR A 108 -21.31 -35.18 -8.26
N LYS A 109 -20.19 -34.46 -8.08
CA LYS A 109 -20.07 -33.05 -8.48
C LYS A 109 -18.81 -32.90 -9.34
N ARG A 110 -18.97 -32.91 -10.65
CA ARG A 110 -17.85 -32.73 -11.59
C ARG A 110 -18.26 -31.98 -12.86
N ILE A 111 -18.25 -30.65 -12.77
CA ILE A 111 -17.82 -29.73 -13.85
C ILE A 111 -16.99 -28.63 -13.14
N GLY A 112 -15.81 -28.33 -13.70
CA GLY A 112 -14.62 -27.83 -12.98
C GLY A 112 -14.73 -26.50 -12.21
N ILE A 113 -13.94 -26.41 -11.12
CA ILE A 113 -13.01 -25.34 -10.66
C ILE A 113 -12.59 -25.69 -9.21
N SER A 114 -11.35 -25.41 -8.83
CA SER A 114 -10.48 -25.99 -7.77
C SER A 114 -10.66 -25.48 -6.30
N GLY A 115 -10.61 -26.38 -5.29
CA GLY A 115 -10.41 -26.11 -3.84
C GLY A 115 -11.54 -25.39 -3.11
N TRP A 116 -11.32 -24.13 -2.74
CA TRP A 116 -12.38 -23.23 -2.26
C TRP A 116 -13.54 -23.08 -3.26
N LEU A 117 -13.28 -23.33 -4.54
CA LEU A 117 -14.27 -23.24 -5.61
C LEU A 117 -14.80 -24.63 -6.06
N THR A 118 -14.28 -25.74 -5.49
CA THR A 118 -14.80 -27.12 -5.72
C THR A 118 -16.00 -27.49 -4.85
N GLY A 119 -16.34 -26.66 -3.86
CA GLY A 119 -17.34 -27.01 -2.84
C GLY A 119 -16.87 -28.04 -1.80
N HIS A 120 -15.56 -28.37 -1.77
CA HIS A 120 -14.97 -29.15 -0.67
C HIS A 120 -14.77 -28.30 0.60
N TYR A 121 -14.64 -26.98 0.43
CA TYR A 121 -14.60 -26.04 1.54
C TYR A 121 -15.92 -25.29 1.61
N SER A 122 -16.46 -25.15 2.81
CA SER A 122 -17.63 -24.33 3.06
C SER A 122 -17.21 -22.88 3.31
N PHE A 123 -17.72 -21.95 2.49
CA PHE A 123 -17.55 -20.51 2.71
C PHE A 123 -18.19 -20.02 4.00
N ARG A 124 -19.00 -20.85 4.68
CA ARG A 124 -19.74 -20.49 5.88
C ARG A 124 -18.98 -20.87 7.15
N CYS A 125 -18.58 -22.14 7.23
CA CYS A 125 -17.81 -22.70 8.35
C CYS A 125 -16.93 -23.82 7.82
N GLN A 126 -15.61 -23.62 7.88
CA GLN A 126 -14.64 -24.65 7.57
C GLN A 126 -13.72 -24.91 8.78
N PRO A 127 -13.91 -26.02 9.52
CA PRO A 127 -13.02 -26.37 10.62
C PRO A 127 -11.62 -26.74 10.11
N VAL A 128 -10.64 -26.74 11.02
CA VAL A 128 -9.28 -27.22 10.72
C VAL A 128 -9.25 -28.73 10.87
N GLU A 129 -8.76 -29.43 9.86
CA GLU A 129 -8.56 -30.87 9.90
C GLU A 129 -7.12 -31.22 10.30
N TYR A 130 -6.96 -32.06 11.32
CA TYR A 130 -5.66 -32.55 11.81
C TYR A 130 -5.45 -34.02 11.44
N ASN A 131 -5.62 -34.35 10.16
CA ASN A 131 -5.39 -35.69 9.63
C ASN A 131 -4.21 -35.68 8.63
N ASN A 132 -3.61 -36.84 8.39
CA ASN A 132 -2.51 -37.01 7.43
C ASN A 132 -3.01 -37.29 6.00
N ASN A 133 -4.25 -36.89 5.69
CA ASN A 133 -4.78 -37.02 4.34
C ASN A 133 -3.92 -36.18 3.38
N PRO A 134 -3.51 -36.72 2.22
CA PRO A 134 -2.73 -35.98 1.23
C PRO A 134 -3.26 -34.57 0.91
N ARG A 135 -4.60 -34.37 0.94
CA ARG A 135 -5.25 -33.05 0.76
C ARG A 135 -4.89 -32.05 1.85
N VAL A 136 -5.03 -32.50 3.09
CA VAL A 136 -4.84 -31.65 4.26
C VAL A 136 -3.35 -31.36 4.41
N THR A 137 -2.49 -32.37 4.27
CA THR A 137 -1.03 -32.17 4.26
C THR A 137 -0.59 -31.19 3.17
N ARG A 138 -1.15 -31.27 1.96
CA ARG A 138 -0.90 -30.29 0.89
C ARG A 138 -1.30 -28.87 1.29
N MET A 139 -2.45 -28.70 1.94
CA MET A 139 -2.88 -27.39 2.46
C MET A 139 -1.93 -26.87 3.55
N VAL A 140 -1.48 -27.73 4.48
CA VAL A 140 -0.48 -27.35 5.49
C VAL A 140 0.81 -26.85 4.82
N HIS A 141 1.29 -27.56 3.78
CA HIS A 141 2.44 -27.10 3.00
C HIS A 141 2.19 -25.76 2.32
N ALA A 142 1.01 -25.55 1.72
CA ALA A 142 0.63 -24.27 1.12
C ALA A 142 0.63 -23.14 2.16
N CYS A 143 0.13 -23.38 3.38
CA CYS A 143 0.17 -22.43 4.48
C CYS A 143 1.61 -22.06 4.87
N TRP A 144 2.52 -23.03 4.92
CA TRP A 144 3.94 -22.74 5.23
C TRP A 144 4.66 -22.02 4.09
N TRP A 145 4.39 -22.36 2.83
CA TRP A 145 4.93 -21.62 1.68
C TRP A 145 4.38 -20.20 1.60
N TYR A 146 3.12 -19.99 1.98
CA TYR A 146 2.54 -18.66 2.17
C TYR A 146 3.20 -17.88 3.31
N TYR A 147 3.56 -18.54 4.41
CA TYR A 147 4.37 -17.92 5.47
C TYR A 147 5.77 -17.55 4.96
N PHE A 148 6.43 -18.46 4.24
CA PHE A 148 7.75 -18.21 3.67
C PHE A 148 7.73 -17.03 2.68
N SER A 149 6.66 -16.88 1.89
CA SER A 149 6.54 -15.77 0.95
C SER A 149 6.63 -14.41 1.63
N LYS A 150 6.15 -14.25 2.86
CA LYS A 150 6.23 -12.98 3.59
C LYS A 150 7.66 -12.51 3.86
N PHE A 151 8.62 -13.43 3.96
CA PHE A 151 10.04 -13.05 4.03
C PHE A 151 10.59 -12.61 2.68
N THR A 152 10.14 -13.23 1.58
CA THR A 152 10.58 -12.83 0.24
C THR A 152 10.12 -11.42 -0.10
N GLU A 153 8.94 -11.01 0.41
CA GLU A 153 8.38 -9.67 0.23
C GLU A 153 9.21 -8.57 0.95
N PHE A 154 10.09 -8.92 1.90
CA PHE A 154 11.02 -7.96 2.50
C PHE A 154 11.98 -7.34 1.49
N MET A 155 12.21 -8.01 0.36
CA MET A 155 13.03 -7.45 -0.71
C MET A 155 12.39 -6.20 -1.35
N ASP A 156 11.06 -6.03 -1.26
CA ASP A 156 10.35 -4.85 -1.80
C ASP A 156 10.89 -3.55 -1.21
N THR A 157 10.94 -3.46 0.12
CA THR A 157 11.48 -2.29 0.82
C THR A 157 12.97 -2.15 0.63
N ILE A 158 13.73 -3.24 0.63
CA ILE A 158 15.18 -3.19 0.42
C ILE A 158 15.47 -2.56 -0.95
N PHE A 159 14.74 -2.93 -1.99
CA PHE A 159 14.86 -2.29 -3.31
C PHE A 159 14.45 -0.81 -3.30
N PHE A 160 13.42 -0.42 -2.52
CA PHE A 160 13.06 0.99 -2.38
C PHE A 160 14.16 1.82 -1.70
N VAL A 161 14.78 1.29 -0.65
CA VAL A 161 15.91 1.93 0.05
C VAL A 161 17.10 2.07 -0.89
N LEU A 162 17.51 1.00 -1.57
CA LEU A 162 18.66 1.01 -2.48
C LEU A 162 18.45 1.96 -3.68
N ARG A 163 17.20 2.21 -4.07
CA ARG A 163 16.86 3.17 -5.14
C ARG A 163 16.62 4.60 -4.63
N LYS A 164 16.80 4.86 -3.33
CA LYS A 164 16.46 6.12 -2.65
C LYS A 164 15.03 6.59 -2.96
N LYS A 165 14.08 5.64 -2.98
CA LYS A 165 12.65 5.90 -3.19
C LYS A 165 11.90 5.89 -1.86
N GLU A 166 12.37 6.70 -0.92
CA GLU A 166 11.83 6.80 0.44
C GLU A 166 10.33 7.12 0.49
N SER A 167 9.81 7.84 -0.51
CA SER A 167 8.37 8.13 -0.63
C SER A 167 7.50 6.88 -0.85
N GLN A 168 8.10 5.77 -1.30
CA GLN A 168 7.41 4.48 -1.44
C GLN A 168 7.41 3.69 -0.12
N ILE A 169 8.36 3.98 0.80
CA ILE A 169 8.49 3.33 2.11
C ILE A 169 7.55 4.02 3.11
N THR A 170 6.26 3.90 2.86
CA THR A 170 5.22 4.44 3.71
C THR A 170 5.17 3.70 5.06
N THR A 171 4.63 4.37 6.08
CA THR A 171 4.35 3.74 7.39
C THR A 171 3.46 2.51 7.23
N LEU A 172 2.45 2.57 6.34
CA LEU A 172 1.59 1.44 6.00
C LEU A 172 2.41 0.24 5.52
N HIS A 173 3.31 0.46 4.55
CA HIS A 173 4.09 -0.61 3.94
C HIS A 173 5.05 -1.26 4.96
N VAL A 174 5.72 -0.47 5.80
CA VAL A 174 6.65 -1.01 6.82
C VAL A 174 5.91 -1.73 7.94
N ILE A 175 4.78 -1.20 8.42
CA ILE A 175 3.96 -1.89 9.43
C ILE A 175 3.44 -3.21 8.86
N HIS A 176 2.90 -3.20 7.64
CA HIS A 176 2.41 -4.39 6.97
C HIS A 176 3.48 -5.47 6.84
N HIS A 177 4.57 -5.21 6.12
CA HIS A 177 5.59 -6.24 5.95
C HIS A 177 6.23 -6.61 7.29
N GLY A 178 6.44 -5.66 8.20
CA GLY A 178 7.04 -5.93 9.51
C GLY A 178 6.23 -6.88 10.39
N CYS A 179 4.89 -6.77 10.41
CA CYS A 179 4.05 -7.60 11.29
C CYS A 179 3.47 -8.86 10.63
N MET A 180 3.34 -8.89 9.30
CA MET A 180 2.67 -10.00 8.59
C MET A 180 3.32 -11.37 8.78
N PRO A 181 4.67 -11.55 8.67
CA PRO A 181 5.29 -12.85 8.93
C PRO A 181 5.01 -13.37 10.34
N MET A 182 5.06 -12.49 11.35
CA MET A 182 4.78 -12.86 12.73
C MET A 182 3.30 -13.22 12.93
N SER A 183 2.39 -12.48 12.30
CA SER A 183 0.95 -12.78 12.37
C SER A 183 0.60 -14.12 11.71
N VAL A 184 1.20 -14.43 10.55
CA VAL A 184 0.98 -15.69 9.83
C VAL A 184 1.62 -16.88 10.55
N TRP A 185 2.75 -16.69 11.26
CA TRP A 185 3.42 -17.75 12.02
C TRP A 185 2.47 -18.46 12.99
N PHE A 186 1.67 -17.71 13.75
CA PHE A 186 0.68 -18.29 14.66
C PHE A 186 -0.40 -19.08 13.91
N GLY A 187 -0.80 -18.61 12.74
CA GLY A 187 -1.74 -19.32 11.87
C GLY A 187 -1.20 -20.66 11.41
N VAL A 188 0.05 -20.73 10.94
CA VAL A 188 0.68 -21.98 10.49
C VAL A 188 0.94 -22.94 11.64
N LYS A 189 1.36 -22.44 12.81
CA LYS A 189 1.69 -23.28 13.95
C LYS A 189 0.46 -23.93 14.59
N PHE A 190 -0.68 -23.23 14.65
CA PHE A 190 -1.85 -23.68 15.41
C PHE A 190 -3.07 -24.03 14.56
N THR A 191 -3.25 -23.37 13.41
CA THR A 191 -4.42 -23.55 12.55
C THR A 191 -4.03 -23.62 11.06
N PRO A 192 -3.12 -24.52 10.65
CA PRO A 192 -2.70 -24.62 9.26
C PRO A 192 -3.80 -25.31 8.43
N GLY A 193 -4.79 -24.53 7.99
CA GLY A 193 -5.90 -25.06 7.20
C GLY A 193 -7.25 -24.43 7.55
N GLY A 194 -8.29 -24.92 6.89
CA GLY A 194 -9.66 -24.53 7.17
C GLY A 194 -9.94 -23.05 6.88
N HIS A 195 -10.78 -22.43 7.72
CA HIS A 195 -11.36 -21.11 7.50
C HIS A 195 -10.36 -19.97 7.27
N SER A 196 -9.19 -20.02 7.94
CA SER A 196 -8.15 -19.00 7.82
C SER A 196 -7.48 -18.96 6.44
N THR A 197 -7.50 -20.07 5.69
CA THR A 197 -6.81 -20.16 4.40
C THR A 197 -7.46 -19.31 3.30
N PHE A 198 -8.72 -18.90 3.48
CA PHE A 198 -9.39 -17.96 2.58
C PHE A 198 -8.65 -16.61 2.48
N PHE A 199 -8.09 -16.15 3.60
CA PHE A 199 -7.25 -14.95 3.63
C PHE A 199 -5.99 -15.12 2.77
N GLY A 200 -5.31 -16.26 2.88
CA GLY A 200 -4.13 -16.57 2.06
C GLY A 200 -4.47 -16.68 0.57
N LEU A 201 -5.62 -17.28 0.23
CA LEU A 201 -6.14 -17.36 -1.14
C LEU A 201 -6.36 -15.97 -1.76
N LEU A 202 -7.11 -15.10 -1.08
CA LEU A 202 -7.38 -13.75 -1.59
C LEU A 202 -6.10 -12.90 -1.66
N ASN A 203 -5.22 -13.01 -0.66
CA ASN A 203 -3.98 -12.25 -0.65
C ASN A 203 -3.06 -12.66 -1.81
N THR A 204 -2.88 -13.94 -2.06
CA THR A 204 -2.05 -14.43 -3.17
C THR A 204 -2.61 -14.02 -4.52
N PHE A 205 -3.93 -14.05 -4.71
CA PHE A 205 -4.58 -13.53 -5.92
C PHE A 205 -4.28 -12.04 -6.14
N VAL A 206 -4.45 -11.21 -5.11
CA VAL A 206 -4.16 -9.78 -5.20
C VAL A 206 -2.66 -9.52 -5.40
N HIS A 207 -1.79 -10.34 -4.80
CA HIS A 207 -0.33 -10.26 -4.99
C HIS A 207 0.08 -10.60 -6.42
N ILE A 208 -0.56 -11.56 -7.10
CA ILE A 208 -0.33 -11.81 -8.53
C ILE A 208 -0.56 -10.53 -9.34
N ILE A 209 -1.70 -9.86 -9.13
CA ILE A 209 -2.05 -8.63 -9.86
C ILE A 209 -1.11 -7.48 -9.48
N MET A 210 -0.79 -7.36 -8.20
CA MET A 210 0.05 -6.28 -7.67
C MET A 210 1.50 -6.37 -8.14
N TYR A 211 2.11 -7.56 -8.08
CA TYR A 211 3.47 -7.77 -8.59
C TYR A 211 3.53 -7.71 -10.11
N THR A 212 2.48 -8.10 -10.82
CA THR A 212 2.37 -7.88 -12.27
C THR A 212 2.39 -6.38 -12.60
N TYR A 213 1.66 -5.56 -11.85
CA TYR A 213 1.71 -4.10 -11.97
C TYR A 213 3.12 -3.56 -11.72
N TYR A 214 3.82 -4.02 -10.67
CA TYR A 214 5.19 -3.58 -10.37
C TYR A 214 6.20 -4.03 -11.41
N MET A 215 6.07 -5.23 -11.96
CA MET A 215 6.89 -5.73 -13.06
C MET A 215 6.80 -4.79 -14.27
N PHE A 216 5.58 -4.48 -14.73
CA PHE A 216 5.38 -3.55 -15.85
C PHE A 216 5.83 -2.13 -15.52
N SER A 217 5.70 -1.69 -14.26
CA SER A 217 6.20 -0.38 -13.84
C SER A 217 7.74 -0.29 -13.90
N ALA A 218 8.43 -1.42 -13.73
CA ALA A 218 9.89 -1.51 -13.78
C ALA A 218 10.44 -1.60 -15.21
N MET A 219 9.63 -2.01 -16.21
CA MET A 219 10.04 -2.06 -17.62
C MET A 219 10.25 -0.67 -18.27
N GLY A 220 9.87 0.41 -17.57
CA GLY A 220 10.23 1.79 -17.91
C GLY A 220 9.08 2.62 -18.47
N PRO A 221 9.36 3.86 -18.93
CA PRO A 221 8.34 4.84 -19.33
C PRO A 221 7.43 4.36 -20.47
N GLN A 222 7.96 3.51 -21.34
CA GLN A 222 7.20 2.94 -22.47
C GLN A 222 6.00 2.10 -22.02
N TYR A 223 6.11 1.40 -20.88
CA TYR A 223 5.04 0.58 -20.32
C TYR A 223 4.21 1.33 -19.27
N GLN A 224 4.81 2.26 -18.52
CA GLN A 224 4.13 3.04 -17.48
C GLN A 224 2.93 3.82 -18.00
N LYS A 225 2.95 4.27 -19.27
CA LYS A 225 1.82 4.97 -19.89
C LYS A 225 0.52 4.15 -19.94
N TYR A 226 0.62 2.82 -19.96
CA TYR A 226 -0.55 1.92 -19.99
C TYR A 226 -1.08 1.58 -18.59
N LEU A 227 -0.39 2.00 -17.51
CA LEU A 227 -0.72 1.67 -16.12
C LEU A 227 -1.72 2.66 -15.48
N TRP A 228 -2.72 3.11 -16.24
CA TRP A 228 -3.77 4.04 -15.79
C TRP A 228 -4.66 3.48 -14.68
N TRP A 229 -4.69 2.15 -14.53
CA TRP A 229 -5.55 1.44 -13.61
C TRP A 229 -4.99 1.28 -12.19
N LYS A 230 -3.89 1.99 -11.85
CA LYS A 230 -3.28 1.97 -10.50
C LYS A 230 -4.30 2.16 -9.37
N LYS A 231 -5.29 3.05 -9.56
CA LYS A 231 -6.35 3.30 -8.55
C LYS A 231 -7.18 2.04 -8.27
N TYR A 232 -7.48 1.24 -9.30
CA TYR A 232 -8.26 0.02 -9.17
C TYR A 232 -7.51 -1.08 -8.43
N LEU A 233 -6.18 -1.11 -8.53
CA LEU A 233 -5.34 -2.02 -7.74
C LEU A 233 -5.47 -1.71 -6.24
N THR A 234 -5.45 -0.43 -5.85
CA THR A 234 -5.64 -0.05 -4.43
C THR A 234 -7.07 -0.35 -3.99
N THR A 235 -8.07 -0.11 -4.84
CA THR A 235 -9.46 -0.50 -4.56
C THR A 235 -9.61 -2.00 -4.39
N LEU A 236 -8.95 -2.82 -5.21
CA LEU A 236 -8.95 -4.28 -5.11
C LEU A 236 -8.39 -4.74 -3.76
N GLN A 237 -7.28 -4.14 -3.30
CA GLN A 237 -6.71 -4.41 -1.97
C GLN A 237 -7.68 -4.03 -0.85
N MET A 238 -8.40 -2.92 -0.96
CA MET A 238 -9.41 -2.55 0.04
C MET A 238 -10.61 -3.52 0.06
N VAL A 239 -11.09 -3.93 -1.11
CA VAL A 239 -12.16 -4.93 -1.24
C VAL A 239 -11.72 -6.28 -0.67
N GLN A 240 -10.45 -6.67 -0.87
CA GLN A 240 -9.86 -7.87 -0.27
C GLN A 240 -10.03 -7.87 1.25
N PHE A 241 -9.68 -6.77 1.94
CA PHE A 241 -9.82 -6.67 3.40
C PHE A 241 -11.27 -6.77 3.87
N ILE A 242 -12.20 -6.15 3.14
CA ILE A 242 -13.64 -6.26 3.45
C ILE A 242 -14.10 -7.71 3.32
N ALA A 243 -13.74 -8.40 2.23
CA ALA A 243 -14.10 -9.80 2.02
C ALA A 243 -13.52 -10.71 3.12
N ILE A 244 -12.26 -10.50 3.51
CA ILE A 244 -11.61 -11.22 4.62
C ILE A 244 -12.35 -10.95 5.94
N MET A 245 -12.72 -9.70 6.20
CA MET A 245 -13.39 -9.31 7.44
C MET A 245 -14.79 -9.93 7.56
N VAL A 246 -15.59 -9.88 6.50
CA VAL A 246 -16.91 -10.54 6.44
C VAL A 246 -16.74 -12.05 6.60
N HIS A 247 -15.81 -12.65 5.86
CA HIS A 247 -15.55 -14.08 5.95
C HIS A 247 -15.04 -14.48 7.33
N ALA A 248 -14.23 -13.68 8.03
CA ALA A 248 -13.77 -14.00 9.37
C ALA A 248 -14.91 -13.84 10.40
N PHE A 249 -15.55 -12.67 10.45
CA PHE A 249 -16.52 -12.36 11.50
C PHE A 249 -17.84 -13.12 11.41
N GLN A 250 -18.22 -13.70 10.25
CA GLN A 250 -19.38 -14.59 10.20
C GLN A 250 -19.29 -15.77 11.18
N LEU A 251 -18.07 -16.24 11.54
CA LEU A 251 -17.88 -17.31 12.51
C LEU A 251 -18.21 -16.89 13.95
N LEU A 252 -18.36 -15.59 14.23
CA LEU A 252 -18.83 -15.12 15.52
C LEU A 252 -20.34 -15.34 15.69
N PHE A 253 -21.07 -15.48 14.58
CA PHE A 253 -22.53 -15.62 14.54
C PHE A 253 -23.00 -17.04 14.17
N ILE A 254 -22.07 -17.96 13.94
CA ILE A 254 -22.35 -19.32 13.49
C ILE A 254 -21.58 -20.29 14.38
N ASP A 255 -22.27 -21.32 14.87
CA ASP A 255 -21.63 -22.39 15.61
C ASP A 255 -20.75 -23.22 14.67
N CYS A 256 -19.44 -23.02 14.81
CA CYS A 256 -18.42 -23.66 14.01
C CYS A 256 -17.31 -24.16 14.93
N ASN A 257 -16.81 -25.39 14.69
CA ASN A 257 -15.67 -25.95 15.41
C ASN A 257 -14.35 -25.34 14.91
N TYR A 258 -14.23 -24.02 15.02
CA TYR A 258 -13.06 -23.24 14.68
C TYR A 258 -12.71 -22.32 15.86
N PRO A 259 -11.43 -22.20 16.24
CA PRO A 259 -11.05 -21.45 17.44
C PRO A 259 -11.37 -19.95 17.29
N LYS A 260 -12.30 -19.46 18.11
CA LYS A 260 -12.76 -18.05 18.11
C LYS A 260 -11.62 -17.04 18.35
N ALA A 261 -10.57 -17.43 19.07
CA ALA A 261 -9.39 -16.60 19.27
C ALA A 261 -8.72 -16.21 17.94
N PHE A 262 -8.59 -17.16 17.00
CA PHE A 262 -8.02 -16.90 15.68
C PHE A 262 -8.95 -16.04 14.79
N VAL A 263 -10.26 -16.15 14.98
CA VAL A 263 -11.24 -15.28 14.30
C VAL A 263 -11.03 -13.83 14.69
N TRP A 264 -10.94 -13.54 16.00
CA TRP A 264 -10.65 -12.21 16.51
C TRP A 264 -9.27 -11.72 16.05
N TRP A 265 -8.25 -12.58 16.10
CA TRP A 265 -6.90 -12.24 15.64
C TRP A 265 -6.88 -11.78 14.17
N ILE A 266 -7.44 -12.58 13.26
CA ILE A 266 -7.48 -12.29 11.81
C ILE A 266 -8.36 -11.07 11.55
N GLY A 267 -9.54 -11.00 12.17
CA GLY A 267 -10.49 -9.91 12.00
C GLY A 267 -9.90 -8.56 12.43
N MET A 268 -9.27 -8.49 13.61
CA MET A 268 -8.67 -7.25 14.10
C MET A 268 -7.46 -6.79 13.27
N HIS A 269 -6.64 -7.73 12.77
CA HIS A 269 -5.57 -7.40 11.83
C HIS A 269 -6.14 -6.83 10.51
N ALA A 270 -7.20 -7.43 9.97
CA ALA A 270 -7.86 -6.94 8.76
C ALA A 270 -8.45 -5.53 8.95
N VAL A 271 -9.06 -5.26 10.11
CA VAL A 271 -9.57 -3.92 10.47
C VAL A 271 -8.44 -2.89 10.51
N MET A 272 -7.33 -3.20 11.19
CA MET A 272 -6.15 -2.32 11.26
C MET A 272 -5.64 -1.97 9.85
N PHE A 273 -5.46 -2.98 8.98
CA PHE A 273 -4.98 -2.74 7.62
C PHE A 273 -5.98 -1.98 6.76
N PHE A 274 -7.28 -2.25 6.90
CA PHE A 274 -8.31 -1.51 6.20
C PHE A 274 -8.23 0.00 6.50
N PHE A 275 -8.05 0.40 7.77
CA PHE A 275 -7.89 1.81 8.12
C PHE A 275 -6.64 2.43 7.51
N LEU A 276 -5.49 1.76 7.61
CA LEU A 276 -4.23 2.26 7.05
C LEU A 276 -4.30 2.41 5.51
N PHE A 277 -4.93 1.46 4.82
CA PHE A 277 -5.13 1.53 3.35
C PHE A 277 -6.16 2.60 2.96
N ASN A 278 -7.23 2.76 3.73
CA ASN A 278 -8.21 3.82 3.49
C ASN A 278 -7.60 5.21 3.67
N GLU A 279 -6.74 5.41 4.67
CA GLU A 279 -5.98 6.64 4.84
C GLU A 279 -5.03 6.88 3.68
N PHE A 280 -4.26 5.87 3.26
CA PHE A 280 -3.40 5.94 2.08
C PHE A 280 -4.20 6.30 0.82
N TYR A 281 -5.34 5.65 0.58
CA TYR A 281 -6.19 5.91 -0.57
C TYR A 281 -6.70 7.36 -0.60
N LYS A 282 -7.16 7.87 0.54
CA LYS A 282 -7.60 9.26 0.68
C LYS A 282 -6.46 10.23 0.38
N GLN A 283 -5.27 9.99 0.94
CA GLN A 283 -4.10 10.83 0.74
C GLN A 283 -3.60 10.81 -0.72
N ALA A 284 -3.59 9.63 -1.36
CA ALA A 284 -3.05 9.45 -2.71
C ALA A 284 -4.02 9.88 -3.83
N TYR A 285 -5.34 9.76 -3.64
CA TYR A 285 -6.32 9.92 -4.72
C TYR A 285 -7.42 10.95 -4.48
N LYS A 286 -7.75 11.28 -3.22
CA LYS A 286 -8.81 12.26 -2.92
C LYS A 286 -8.28 13.67 -2.61
N GLY A 287 -6.96 13.83 -2.54
CA GLY A 287 -6.30 15.10 -2.33
C GLY A 287 -6.49 15.66 -0.91
N ARG A 288 -5.49 16.44 -0.46
CA ARG A 288 -5.69 17.38 0.64
C ARG A 288 -6.91 18.25 0.28
N LYS A 289 -7.98 18.22 1.07
CA LYS A 289 -8.71 19.47 1.31
C LYS A 289 -7.64 20.45 1.78
N SER A 290 -7.49 21.56 1.09
CA SER A 290 -6.74 22.70 1.60
C SER A 290 -7.08 22.82 3.08
N ARG A 291 -6.05 22.69 3.93
CA ARG A 291 -6.16 23.06 5.34
C ARG A 291 -6.72 24.48 5.31
N PRO A 292 -7.81 24.83 6.01
CA PRO A 292 -8.25 26.22 6.06
C PRO A 292 -7.03 27.02 6.48
N GLU A 293 -6.69 28.00 5.65
CA GLU A 293 -5.67 28.99 5.96
C GLU A 293 -5.97 29.47 7.38
N LYS A 294 -5.06 29.21 8.31
CA LYS A 294 -5.16 29.88 9.60
C LYS A 294 -4.89 31.33 9.25
N ASP A 295 -5.93 32.17 9.32
CA ASP A 295 -5.79 33.62 9.31
C ASP A 295 -4.75 33.98 10.38
N TYR A 296 -3.51 34.20 9.94
CA TYR A 296 -2.53 34.88 10.75
C TYR A 296 -3.01 36.32 10.79
N LYS A 297 -3.73 36.69 11.87
CA LYS A 297 -3.95 38.08 12.22
C LYS A 297 -2.57 38.75 12.27
N LEU A 298 -2.26 39.56 11.26
CA LEU A 298 -1.16 40.51 11.33
C LEU A 298 -1.46 41.43 12.52
N ILE A 299 -0.71 41.28 13.61
CA ILE A 299 -0.69 42.30 14.66
C ILE A 299 0.08 43.48 14.07
N THR A 300 -0.65 44.46 13.52
CA THR A 300 -0.07 45.76 13.17
C THR A 300 0.04 46.58 14.45
N ASN A 301 1.24 46.66 15.02
CA ASN A 301 1.54 47.66 16.05
C ASN A 301 1.83 48.98 15.34
N GLY A 302 0.94 49.95 15.49
CA GLY A 302 1.11 51.29 14.94
C GLY A 302 -0.05 52.19 15.33
N HIS A 303 0.04 52.80 16.51
CA HIS A 303 -0.78 53.94 16.90
C HIS A 303 -0.48 55.11 15.95
N ALA A 304 -1.51 55.67 15.32
CA ALA A 304 -1.46 57.01 14.77
C ALA A 304 -2.71 57.77 15.23
N ASN A 305 -2.49 58.72 16.13
CA ASN A 305 -3.47 59.74 16.51
C ASN A 305 -3.66 60.72 15.36
N GLY A 306 -4.90 61.08 15.06
CA GLY A 306 -5.24 62.10 14.08
C GLY A 306 -6.73 62.10 13.80
N ASP A 307 -7.45 62.87 14.59
CA ASP A 307 -8.86 63.19 14.41
C ASP A 307 -9.02 64.07 13.16
N LEU A 308 -9.99 63.78 12.28
CA LEU A 308 -10.44 64.67 11.22
C LEU A 308 -11.83 64.23 10.73
N SER A 309 -12.83 64.98 11.18
CA SER A 309 -14.23 64.96 10.76
C SER A 309 -14.39 65.16 9.25
N ALA A 310 -15.39 64.49 8.66
CA ALA A 310 -15.97 64.91 7.38
C ALA A 310 -17.47 64.61 7.37
N ASP A 311 -18.24 65.69 7.32
CA ASP A 311 -19.68 65.77 7.11
C ASP A 311 -19.98 65.79 5.59
N GLY A 312 -21.16 65.31 5.17
CA GLY A 312 -21.74 65.62 3.86
C GLY A 312 -21.56 64.65 2.67
N SER A 313 -22.69 64.02 2.29
CA SER A 313 -23.30 63.95 0.94
C SER A 313 -22.51 63.49 -0.30
N ASN A 314 -22.95 62.34 -0.82
CA ASN A 314 -23.17 61.95 -2.24
C ASN A 314 -22.02 61.48 -3.17
N SER A 315 -22.35 60.34 -3.82
CA SER A 315 -22.05 59.83 -5.17
C SER A 315 -20.62 59.78 -5.77
N ASN A 316 -20.26 58.56 -6.18
CA ASN A 316 -19.36 58.18 -7.30
C ASN A 316 -18.11 59.03 -7.56
N SER A 317 -16.96 58.61 -7.01
CA SER A 317 -15.68 58.78 -7.70
C SER A 317 -14.60 57.86 -7.15
N SER A 318 -13.89 57.20 -8.06
CA SER A 318 -12.68 56.42 -7.81
C SER A 318 -11.58 57.30 -7.21
N LYS A 319 -11.36 57.18 -5.89
CA LYS A 319 -10.24 57.82 -5.19
C LYS A 319 -8.92 57.13 -5.56
N HIS A 320 -8.12 57.79 -6.40
CA HIS A 320 -6.69 57.55 -6.52
C HIS A 320 -6.00 57.98 -5.22
N MET A 321 -5.37 57.03 -4.51
CA MET A 321 -4.44 57.34 -3.42
C MET A 321 -3.02 57.35 -3.98
N ASN A 322 -2.38 58.53 -3.97
CA ASN A 322 -0.94 58.67 -4.16
C ASN A 322 -0.24 58.40 -2.83
N GLY A 323 0.21 57.16 -2.62
CA GLY A 323 1.10 56.80 -1.52
C GLY A 323 2.57 56.95 -1.93
N HIS A 324 3.33 57.78 -1.23
CA HIS A 324 4.79 57.81 -1.33
C HIS A 324 5.41 56.55 -0.73
N ALA A 325 6.06 55.73 -1.54
CA ALA A 325 6.80 54.56 -1.07
C ALA A 325 8.23 54.95 -0.65
N VAL A 326 8.56 54.68 0.61
CA VAL A 326 9.93 54.71 1.15
C VAL A 326 10.58 53.34 0.93
N ASN A 327 11.88 53.36 0.62
CA ASN A 327 12.72 52.25 0.15
C ASN A 327 12.57 50.95 0.98
N GLY A 328 12.25 49.81 0.34
CA GLY A 328 12.15 48.50 1.01
C GLY A 328 12.02 47.31 0.05
N LYS A 329 12.63 46.16 0.40
CA LYS A 329 12.56 44.88 -0.33
C LYS A 329 11.16 44.26 -0.24
N ILE A 330 10.55 43.97 -1.38
CA ILE A 330 9.25 43.27 -1.45
C ILE A 330 9.48 41.87 -2.04
N ASN A 331 9.20 40.82 -1.28
CA ASN A 331 9.12 39.45 -1.78
C ASN A 331 7.68 38.95 -1.65
N GLY A 332 6.96 38.83 -2.76
CA GLY A 332 5.58 38.31 -2.79
C GLY A 332 5.09 38.01 -4.20
N LEU A 333 4.18 37.04 -4.33
CA LEU A 333 3.45 36.77 -5.58
C LEU A 333 2.43 37.88 -5.81
N THR A 334 2.56 38.64 -6.90
CA THR A 334 1.54 39.60 -7.32
C THR A 334 0.75 39.01 -8.48
N ASN A 335 -0.56 38.83 -8.33
CA ASN A 335 -1.48 38.70 -9.47
C ASN A 335 -2.02 40.10 -9.78
N GLY A 336 -1.43 40.78 -10.74
CA GLY A 336 -1.88 42.11 -11.18
C GLY A 336 -1.74 42.25 -12.68
N SER A 337 -2.80 42.69 -13.35
CA SER A 337 -2.79 43.08 -14.76
C SER A 337 -2.43 44.56 -14.85
N THR A 338 -1.31 44.90 -15.47
CA THR A 338 -0.98 46.30 -15.82
C THR A 338 -1.42 46.59 -17.25
N ALA A 339 -2.28 47.58 -17.44
CA ALA A 339 -2.66 48.10 -18.74
C ALA A 339 -1.97 49.45 -18.98
N THR A 340 -1.14 49.53 -20.01
CA THR A 340 -0.64 50.80 -20.58
C THR A 340 -0.67 50.67 -22.09
N GLY A 341 -1.43 51.55 -22.76
CA GLY A 341 -1.36 51.74 -24.21
C GLY A 341 -1.43 50.47 -25.07
N GLY A 342 -2.62 49.89 -25.20
CA GLY A 342 -2.96 49.02 -26.35
C GLY A 342 -2.37 47.61 -26.41
N ILE A 343 -1.67 47.10 -25.39
CA ILE A 343 -1.21 45.71 -25.34
C ILE A 343 -1.45 45.13 -23.93
N THR A 344 -2.19 44.03 -23.83
CA THR A 344 -2.35 43.24 -22.59
C THR A 344 -1.31 42.12 -22.56
N THR A 345 -0.49 42.07 -21.50
CA THR A 345 0.36 40.90 -21.20
C THR A 345 0.05 40.40 -19.80
N SER A 346 -0.23 39.09 -19.68
CA SER A 346 -0.36 38.40 -18.39
C SER A 346 0.93 37.62 -18.14
N ALA A 347 1.65 37.97 -17.08
CA ALA A 347 2.83 37.22 -16.64
C ALA A 347 2.52 36.54 -15.30
N ASN A 348 2.60 35.21 -15.26
CA ASN A 348 2.63 34.43 -14.04
C ASN A 348 4.08 34.01 -13.77
N GLY A 349 4.73 34.60 -12.76
CA GLY A 349 6.08 34.22 -12.37
C GLY A 349 6.57 34.92 -11.09
N LEU A 350 7.44 34.25 -10.33
CA LEU A 350 8.15 34.84 -9.20
C LEU A 350 9.12 35.91 -9.70
N MET A 351 8.90 37.17 -9.35
CA MET A 351 9.93 38.21 -9.45
C MET A 351 10.71 38.29 -8.14
N ASN A 352 12.03 38.27 -8.25
CA ASN A 352 12.95 38.58 -7.16
C ASN A 352 13.86 39.70 -7.67
N GLY A 353 13.59 40.94 -7.27
CA GLY A 353 14.29 42.12 -7.79
C GLY A 353 14.09 43.35 -6.90
N SER A 354 15.11 44.20 -6.80
CA SER A 354 15.06 45.46 -6.05
C SER A 354 14.77 46.60 -7.02
N ALA A 355 13.73 47.40 -6.75
CA ALA A 355 13.39 48.56 -7.58
C ALA A 355 14.09 49.82 -7.06
N TYR A 356 14.73 50.58 -7.97
CA TYR A 356 15.26 51.92 -7.67
C TYR A 356 14.54 52.98 -8.51
N LYS A 357 14.41 54.17 -7.92
CA LYS A 357 13.62 55.30 -8.42
C LYS A 357 14.38 55.99 -9.57
N ASN A 358 14.25 55.44 -10.77
CA ASN A 358 14.32 56.08 -12.09
C ASN A 358 14.49 54.99 -13.16
N GLY A 359 13.36 54.50 -13.68
CA GLY A 359 13.26 53.86 -15.00
C GLY A 359 14.31 52.83 -15.40
N ALA A 360 14.41 51.70 -14.71
CA ALA A 360 14.84 50.42 -15.29
C ALA A 360 14.57 49.28 -14.30
N VAL A 361 13.84 48.24 -14.71
CA VAL A 361 13.76 46.97 -13.97
C VAL A 361 14.75 46.01 -14.64
N LEU A 362 15.88 45.73 -13.99
CA LEU A 362 16.78 44.63 -14.38
C LEU A 362 16.27 43.33 -13.74
N ALA A 363 15.50 42.56 -14.51
CA ALA A 363 15.11 41.20 -14.12
C ALA A 363 16.04 40.19 -14.83
N ASN A 364 16.84 39.45 -14.06
CA ASN A 364 17.54 38.26 -14.54
C ASN A 364 16.70 37.03 -14.21
N GLY A 365 16.04 36.43 -15.21
CA GLY A 365 15.24 35.22 -15.03
C GLY A 365 15.00 34.45 -16.33
N VAL A 366 15.46 33.20 -16.38
CA VAL A 366 15.38 32.26 -17.50
C VAL A 366 13.96 31.69 -17.62
N ALA A 367 13.29 31.91 -18.75
CA ALA A 367 11.99 31.32 -19.07
C ALA A 367 12.18 30.08 -19.98
N ASN A 368 11.76 28.90 -19.51
CA ASN A 368 11.61 27.69 -20.32
C ASN A 368 10.13 27.32 -20.40
N GLY A 369 9.49 27.58 -21.55
CA GLY A 369 8.10 27.22 -21.82
C GLY A 369 7.85 27.11 -23.32
N HIS A 370 7.51 25.90 -23.76
CA HIS A 370 7.22 25.47 -25.13
C HIS A 370 5.89 26.08 -25.64
N SER A 371 5.89 26.71 -26.81
CA SER A 371 4.70 27.35 -27.42
C SER A 371 4.13 26.51 -28.57
N ASP A 372 2.93 25.96 -28.40
CA ASP A 372 2.13 25.37 -29.49
C ASP A 372 1.33 26.47 -30.21
N LEU A 373 1.61 26.66 -31.50
CA LEU A 373 0.91 27.60 -32.39
C LEU A 373 -0.22 26.88 -33.12
N THR A 374 -1.47 27.21 -32.79
CA THR A 374 -2.64 26.85 -33.59
C THR A 374 -3.13 28.07 -34.37
N GLN A 375 -2.98 28.05 -35.71
CA GLN A 375 -3.60 29.03 -36.61
C GLN A 375 -4.93 28.49 -37.14
N ARG A 376 -6.04 29.16 -36.79
CA ARG A 376 -7.32 29.11 -37.51
C ARG A 376 -7.19 29.95 -38.79
N LYS A 377 -7.45 29.37 -39.97
CA LYS A 377 -7.76 30.13 -41.19
C LYS A 377 -9.28 30.14 -41.39
N VAL A 378 -9.81 31.35 -41.54
CA VAL A 378 -11.15 31.65 -42.06
C VAL A 378 -11.01 31.86 -43.56
N LYS A 379 -11.70 31.02 -44.35
CA LYS A 379 -12.54 31.43 -45.49
C LYS A 379 -13.43 30.25 -45.88
#